data_AF-A0AA38KVF3-F1
#
_entry.id   AF-A0AA38KVF3-F1
#
_cell.length_a   1.000
_cell.length_b   1.000
_cell.length_c   1.000
_cell.angle_alpha   90.00
_cell.angle_beta   90.00
_cell.angle_gamma   90.00
#
_symmetry.space_group_name_H-M   'P 1'
#
loop_
_entity.id
_entity.type
_entity.pdbx_description
1 polymer ?
#
loop_
_entity_poly.entity_id
_entity_poly.type
_entity_poly.pdbx_seq_one_letter_code
_entity_poly.pdbx_strand_id
1 'polypeptide(L)'
;MKQFSKDWGTNAVVQPSHHEVIAEFVPTTANLDSPSAWENIAIDSGLPKRSIVAARWVRKPEHRKPGQKVGHAIFAFSDSRVANNAIQDGMVINHKMVNVRREEKDPQRCMKCQQYGHIARECSSEVDVCGQCDRNHPTQTC
;
A
#
# COMPACT_ATOMS: atom_id res chain seq x y z
N MET A 1 -5.96 -18.72 -17.83
CA MET A 1 -5.64 -18.96 -16.41
C MET A 1 -6.35 -20.15 -15.75
N LYS A 2 -7.45 -20.71 -16.30
CA LYS A 2 -8.13 -21.89 -15.71
C LYS A 2 -7.43 -23.25 -15.91
N GLN A 3 -6.43 -23.33 -16.80
CA GLN A 3 -5.75 -24.59 -17.11
C GLN A 3 -4.62 -24.94 -16.12
N PHE A 4 -4.08 -23.95 -15.40
CA PHE A 4 -2.84 -24.10 -14.63
C PHE A 4 -3.04 -24.71 -13.23
N SER A 5 -4.27 -24.72 -12.70
CA SER A 5 -4.57 -25.19 -11.35
C SER A 5 -5.10 -26.63 -11.30
N LYS A 6 -5.14 -27.35 -12.42
CA LYS A 6 -5.80 -28.66 -12.52
C LYS A 6 -5.05 -29.79 -11.81
N ASP A 7 -3.75 -29.63 -11.58
CA ASP A 7 -2.88 -30.69 -11.06
C ASP A 7 -2.46 -30.47 -9.60
N TRP A 8 -2.88 -29.37 -8.97
CA TRP A 8 -2.59 -29.13 -7.56
C TRP A 8 -3.76 -29.66 -6.73
N GLY A 9 -3.45 -30.47 -5.70
CA GLY A 9 -4.43 -31.18 -4.89
C GLY A 9 -5.57 -30.31 -4.39
N THR A 10 -6.67 -30.95 -3.97
CA THR A 10 -8.00 -30.37 -3.67
C THR A 10 -8.05 -29.12 -2.77
N ASN A 11 -6.95 -28.76 -2.11
CA ASN A 11 -6.81 -27.61 -1.22
C ASN A 11 -5.95 -26.46 -1.78
N ALA A 12 -5.43 -26.55 -3.00
CA ALA A 12 -4.63 -25.49 -3.60
C ALA A 12 -5.53 -24.39 -4.17
N VAL A 13 -5.49 -23.22 -3.54
CA VAL A 13 -6.17 -22.02 -4.03
C VAL A 13 -5.14 -21.12 -4.71
N VAL A 14 -5.32 -20.87 -6.02
CA VAL A 14 -4.55 -19.84 -6.71
C VAL A 14 -4.95 -18.49 -6.12
N GLN A 15 -4.06 -17.88 -5.36
CA GLN A 15 -4.26 -16.53 -4.86
C GLN A 15 -4.05 -15.55 -6.02
N PRO A 16 -5.06 -14.78 -6.43
CA PRO A 16 -4.90 -13.82 -7.51
C PRO A 16 -3.81 -12.80 -7.14
N SER A 17 -2.92 -12.50 -8.09
CA SER A 17 -1.91 -11.47 -7.90
C SER A 17 -2.59 -10.11 -7.82
N HIS A 18 -2.53 -9.48 -6.66
CA HIS A 18 -2.92 -8.09 -6.52
C HIS A 18 -1.76 -7.20 -6.93
N HIS A 19 -2.02 -6.27 -7.84
CA HIS A 19 -1.04 -5.29 -8.29
C HIS A 19 -1.22 -4.03 -7.46
N GLU A 20 -0.36 -3.85 -6.45
CA GLU A 20 -0.41 -2.70 -5.55
C GLU A 20 0.35 -1.49 -6.13
N VAL A 21 -0.28 -0.33 -6.02
CA VAL A 21 0.29 0.96 -6.37
C VAL A 21 0.10 1.94 -5.21
N ILE A 22 0.98 2.93 -5.11
CA ILE A 22 0.88 4.05 -4.16
C ILE A 22 0.37 5.27 -4.92
N ALA A 23 -0.77 5.79 -4.48
CA ALA A 23 -1.28 7.10 -4.86
C ALA A 23 -0.77 8.17 -3.87
N GLU A 24 -0.16 9.22 -4.42
CA GLU A 24 0.54 10.24 -3.66
C GLU A 24 -0.34 11.47 -3.38
N PHE A 25 -0.18 12.07 -2.19
CA PHE A 25 -0.92 13.25 -1.76
C PHE A 25 -2.45 13.19 -1.91
N VAL A 26 -3.05 12.02 -1.66
CA VAL A 26 -4.50 11.81 -1.66
C VAL A 26 -5.16 12.65 -0.57
N PRO A 27 -6.23 13.41 -0.85
CA PRO A 27 -6.94 14.20 0.14
C PRO A 27 -7.43 13.34 1.30
N THR A 28 -7.24 13.76 2.55
CA THR A 28 -7.67 12.99 3.73
C THR A 28 -9.19 12.84 3.84
N THR A 29 -9.95 13.63 3.06
CA THR A 29 -11.39 13.53 2.88
C THR A 29 -11.83 12.40 1.95
N ALA A 30 -10.89 11.71 1.28
CA ALA A 30 -11.22 10.58 0.41
C ALA A 30 -11.71 9.39 1.23
N ASN A 31 -12.83 8.80 0.82
CA ASN A 31 -13.34 7.56 1.38
C ASN A 31 -12.63 6.37 0.69
N LEU A 32 -11.87 5.59 1.47
CA LEU A 32 -11.16 4.41 0.99
C LEU A 32 -11.72 3.09 1.57
N ASP A 33 -12.85 3.14 2.27
CA ASP A 33 -13.32 2.01 3.08
C ASP A 33 -14.50 1.26 2.45
N SER A 34 -15.07 1.76 1.34
CA SER A 34 -16.21 1.13 0.68
C SER A 34 -15.95 0.79 -0.80
N PRO A 35 -16.44 -0.38 -1.28
CA PRO A 35 -16.35 -0.73 -2.70
C PRO A 35 -17.02 0.28 -3.64
N SER A 36 -18.09 0.93 -3.18
CA SER A 36 -18.77 1.99 -3.93
C SER A 36 -17.87 3.21 -4.15
N ALA A 37 -17.08 3.60 -3.14
CA ALA A 37 -16.15 4.70 -3.27
C ALA A 37 -15.02 4.35 -4.25
N TRP A 38 -14.52 3.10 -4.20
CA TRP A 38 -13.51 2.62 -5.15
C TRP A 38 -14.03 2.59 -6.59
N GLU A 39 -15.30 2.21 -6.79
CA GLU A 39 -15.90 2.25 -8.12
C GLU A 39 -16.00 3.68 -8.65
N ASN A 40 -16.40 4.65 -7.82
CA ASN A 40 -16.43 6.06 -8.22
C ASN A 40 -15.03 6.57 -8.56
N ILE A 41 -14.01 6.27 -7.74
CA ILE A 41 -12.62 6.62 -8.01
C ILE A 41 -12.15 6.00 -9.34
N ALA A 42 -12.48 4.74 -9.61
CA ALA A 42 -12.13 4.10 -10.87
C ALA A 42 -12.78 4.81 -12.07
N ILE A 43 -14.07 5.12 -11.98
CA ILE A 43 -14.81 5.86 -13.03
C ILE A 43 -14.19 7.23 -13.26
N ASP A 44 -13.96 8.01 -12.19
CA ASP A 44 -13.39 9.35 -12.27
C ASP A 44 -11.97 9.33 -12.86
N SER A 45 -11.23 8.23 -12.63
CA SER A 45 -9.89 8.01 -13.17
C SER A 45 -9.89 7.42 -14.60
N GLY A 46 -11.05 7.22 -15.23
CA GLY A 46 -11.15 6.58 -16.56
C GLY A 46 -10.78 5.09 -16.57
N LEU A 47 -10.75 4.43 -15.40
CA LEU A 47 -10.43 3.02 -15.24
C LEU A 47 -11.71 2.16 -15.27
N PRO A 48 -11.61 0.87 -15.64
CA PRO A 48 -12.75 -0.03 -15.62
C PRO A 48 -13.37 -0.11 -14.22
N LYS A 49 -14.71 -0.16 -14.15
CA LYS A 49 -15.44 -0.42 -12.90
C LYS A 49 -14.96 -1.73 -12.27
N ARG A 50 -14.94 -1.76 -10.93
CA ARG A 50 -14.50 -2.93 -10.14
C ARG A 50 -13.06 -3.40 -10.42
N SER A 51 -12.23 -2.56 -11.02
CA SER A 51 -10.81 -2.86 -11.23
C SER A 51 -9.99 -2.75 -9.95
N ILE A 52 -10.37 -1.82 -9.07
CA ILE A 52 -9.85 -1.67 -7.70
C ILE A 52 -10.52 -2.73 -6.82
N VAL A 53 -9.71 -3.59 -6.20
CA VAL A 53 -10.18 -4.67 -5.33
C VAL A 53 -9.92 -4.40 -3.84
N ALA A 54 -9.00 -3.48 -3.53
CA ALA A 54 -8.79 -2.97 -2.19
C ALA A 54 -8.18 -1.57 -2.25
N ALA A 55 -8.45 -0.76 -1.23
CA ALA A 55 -7.72 0.48 -0.98
C ALA A 55 -7.44 0.62 0.52
N ARG A 56 -6.31 1.23 0.88
CA ARG A 56 -5.95 1.51 2.27
C ARG A 56 -5.01 2.70 2.36
N TRP A 57 -5.04 3.41 3.48
CA TRP A 57 -4.02 4.42 3.77
C TRP A 57 -2.67 3.76 4.09
N VAL A 58 -1.57 4.33 3.60
CA VAL A 58 -0.20 3.87 3.94
C VAL A 58 0.06 4.05 5.44
N ARG A 59 -0.28 5.23 5.97
CA ARG A 59 -0.31 5.48 7.41
C ARG A 59 -1.76 5.45 7.87
N LYS A 60 -1.99 4.74 8.97
CA LYS A 60 -3.28 4.70 9.66
C LYS A 60 -3.85 6.11 9.86
N PRO A 61 -5.14 6.35 9.54
CA PRO A 61 -5.78 7.66 9.73
C PRO A 61 -5.63 8.24 11.14
N GLU A 62 -5.60 7.38 12.15
CA GLU A 62 -5.49 7.74 13.56
C GLU A 62 -4.13 8.38 13.90
N HIS A 63 -3.10 8.13 13.10
CA HIS A 63 -1.73 8.62 13.31
C HIS A 63 -1.44 9.90 12.51
N ARG A 64 -2.46 10.56 11.97
CA ARG A 64 -2.29 11.81 11.22
C ARG A 64 -1.95 12.96 12.15
N LYS A 65 -1.10 13.86 11.67
CA LYS A 65 -0.80 15.10 12.40
C LYS A 65 -2.04 16.02 12.38
N PRO A 66 -2.28 16.81 13.43
CA PRO A 66 -3.32 17.83 13.42
C PRO A 66 -3.19 18.74 12.19
N GLY A 67 -4.28 18.95 11.46
CA GLY A 67 -4.30 19.79 10.25
C GLY A 67 -3.74 19.14 8.97
N GLN A 68 -3.33 17.86 9.00
CA GLN A 68 -2.88 17.16 7.80
C GLN A 68 -4.02 17.00 6.78
N LYS A 69 -3.86 17.60 5.60
CA LYS A 69 -4.87 17.62 4.52
C LYS A 69 -4.72 16.50 3.48
N VAL A 70 -3.56 15.86 3.44
CA VAL A 70 -3.22 14.83 2.44
C VAL A 70 -2.48 13.66 3.08
N GLY A 71 -2.61 12.48 2.50
CA GLY A 71 -1.86 11.27 2.86
C GLY A 71 -1.52 10.44 1.61
N HIS A 72 -0.81 9.33 1.82
CA HIS A 72 -0.57 8.35 0.76
C HIS A 72 -1.52 7.18 0.94
N ALA A 73 -2.02 6.64 -0.17
CA ALA A 73 -2.90 5.50 -0.19
C ALA A 73 -2.33 4.41 -1.09
N ILE A 74 -2.59 3.16 -0.74
CA ILE A 74 -2.31 2.00 -1.57
C ILE A 74 -3.62 1.54 -2.19
N PHE A 75 -3.59 1.32 -3.51
CA PHE A 75 -4.68 0.73 -4.27
C PHE A 75 -4.21 -0.59 -4.85
N ALA A 76 -5.03 -1.63 -4.69
CA ALA A 76 -4.78 -2.95 -5.25
C ALA A 76 -5.68 -3.16 -6.47
N PHE A 77 -5.08 -3.55 -7.58
CA PHE A 77 -5.77 -3.90 -8.82
C PHE A 77 -5.72 -5.39 -9.11
N SER A 78 -6.78 -5.92 -9.73
CA SER A 78 -6.85 -7.31 -10.19
C SER A 78 -6.16 -7.56 -11.54
N ASP A 79 -5.85 -6.50 -12.29
CA ASP A 79 -5.22 -6.56 -13.61
C ASP A 79 -4.01 -5.62 -13.65
N SER A 80 -2.84 -6.18 -13.95
CA SER A 80 -1.58 -5.46 -14.13
C SER A 80 -1.67 -4.31 -15.14
N ARG A 81 -2.43 -4.48 -16.22
CA ARG A 81 -2.61 -3.44 -17.25
C ARG A 81 -3.35 -2.25 -16.68
N VAL A 82 -4.37 -2.47 -15.86
CA VAL A 82 -5.10 -1.37 -15.21
C VAL A 82 -4.21 -0.66 -14.19
N ALA A 83 -3.41 -1.41 -13.42
CA ALA A 83 -2.42 -0.81 -12.53
C ALA A 83 -1.40 0.04 -13.29
N ASN A 84 -0.90 -0.44 -14.43
CA ASN A 84 0.04 0.31 -15.27
C ASN A 84 -0.58 1.56 -15.88
N ASN A 85 -1.84 1.50 -16.32
CA ASN A 85 -2.57 2.69 -16.78
C ASN A 85 -2.70 3.72 -15.63
N ALA A 86 -3.05 3.27 -14.42
CA ALA A 86 -3.11 4.15 -13.26
C ALA A 86 -1.75 4.79 -12.93
N ILE A 87 -0.64 4.04 -13.06
CA ILE A 87 0.72 4.57 -12.87
C ILE A 87 1.07 5.62 -13.94
N GLN A 88 0.72 5.35 -15.20
CA GLN A 88 1.08 6.22 -16.32
C GLN A 88 0.25 7.50 -16.35
N ASP A 89 -1.06 7.39 -16.16
CA ASP A 89 -2.02 8.46 -16.38
C ASP A 89 -2.44 9.15 -15.06
N GLY A 90 -2.09 8.55 -13.92
CA GLY A 90 -2.51 8.97 -12.59
C GLY A 90 -3.92 8.50 -12.23
N MET A 91 -4.43 9.00 -11.11
CA MET A 91 -5.81 8.74 -10.67
C MET A 91 -6.51 10.04 -10.28
N VAL A 92 -7.82 10.08 -10.39
CA VAL A 92 -8.66 11.18 -9.90
C VAL A 92 -9.35 10.73 -8.61
N ILE A 93 -9.06 11.42 -7.51
CA ILE A 93 -9.63 11.12 -6.19
C ILE A 93 -10.15 12.43 -5.57
N ASN A 94 -11.44 12.48 -5.25
CA ASN A 94 -12.11 13.71 -4.76
C ASN A 94 -11.82 14.93 -5.66
N HIS A 95 -11.97 14.76 -6.98
CA HIS A 95 -11.70 15.79 -8.00
C HIS A 95 -10.25 16.29 -8.07
N LYS A 96 -9.32 15.63 -7.39
CA LYS A 96 -7.88 15.92 -7.45
C LYS A 96 -7.19 14.84 -8.28
N MET A 97 -6.42 15.25 -9.29
CA MET A 97 -5.48 14.36 -9.96
C MET A 97 -4.30 14.07 -9.04
N VAL A 98 -4.01 12.79 -8.82
CA VAL A 98 -2.95 12.30 -7.94
C VAL A 98 -1.95 11.48 -8.75
N ASN A 99 -0.67 11.67 -8.44
CA ASN A 99 0.40 10.86 -9.00
C ASN A 99 0.32 9.44 -8.43
N VAL A 100 0.65 8.45 -9.24
CA VAL A 100 0.60 7.05 -8.86
C VAL A 100 1.92 6.38 -9.25
N ARG A 101 2.46 5.57 -8.34
CA ARG A 101 3.67 4.79 -8.59
C ARG A 101 3.49 3.35 -8.13
N ARG A 102 4.33 2.46 -8.63
CA ARG A 102 4.36 1.08 -8.16
C ARG A 102 4.67 1.02 -6.65
N GLU A 103 3.99 0.14 -5.92
CA GLU A 103 4.40 -0.21 -4.57
C GLU A 103 5.69 -1.03 -4.65
N GLU A 104 6.73 -0.52 -4.01
CA GLU A 104 8.01 -1.19 -3.88
C GLU A 104 8.20 -1.57 -2.43
N LYS A 105 8.61 -2.82 -2.20
CA LYS A 105 8.88 -3.27 -0.84
C LYS A 105 10.11 -2.55 -0.32
N ASP A 106 9.93 -1.89 0.82
CA ASP A 106 11.04 -1.30 1.54
C ASP A 106 12.10 -2.36 1.85
N PRO A 107 13.39 -2.04 1.69
CA PRO A 107 14.46 -2.95 2.05
C PRO A 107 14.38 -3.29 3.54
N GLN A 108 14.67 -4.55 3.87
CA GLN A 108 14.59 -5.01 5.24
C GLN A 108 15.59 -4.27 6.12
N ARG A 109 15.07 -3.57 7.13
CA ARG A 109 15.86 -2.92 8.18
C ARG A 109 16.01 -3.85 9.38
N CYS A 110 17.13 -3.74 10.07
CA CYS A 110 17.34 -4.40 11.35
C CYS A 110 16.30 -3.89 12.37
N MET A 111 15.52 -4.81 12.96
CA MET A 111 14.48 -4.43 13.92
C MET A 111 15.01 -3.87 15.24
N LYS A 112 16.33 -3.97 15.49
CA LYS A 112 17.01 -3.41 16.67
C LYS A 112 17.48 -1.99 16.40
N CYS A 113 18.31 -1.75 15.39
CA CYS A 113 18.95 -0.45 15.16
C CYS A 113 18.42 0.33 13.94
N GLN A 114 17.44 -0.22 13.21
CA GLN A 114 16.86 0.33 11.98
C GLN A 114 17.86 0.53 10.81
N GLN A 115 19.07 -0.02 10.89
CA GLN A 115 20.06 0.01 9.80
C GLN A 115 19.88 -1.14 8.81
N TYR A 116 20.45 -0.99 7.61
CA TYR A 116 20.44 -2.01 6.56
C TYR A 116 21.62 -2.99 6.68
N GLY A 117 21.55 -4.10 5.93
CA GLY A 117 22.67 -5.04 5.75
C GLY A 117 22.82 -6.12 6.82
N HIS A 118 21.98 -6.15 7.85
CA HIS A 118 21.94 -7.21 8.86
C HIS A 118 20.55 -7.34 9.50
N ILE A 119 20.32 -8.43 10.22
CA ILE A 119 19.10 -8.68 11.00
C ILE A 119 19.36 -8.49 12.50
N ALA A 120 18.29 -8.36 13.29
CA ALA A 120 18.39 -8.13 14.74
C ALA A 120 19.25 -9.18 15.47
N ARG A 121 19.23 -10.44 15.02
CA ARG A 121 20.05 -11.53 15.59
C ARG A 121 21.57 -11.29 15.44
N GLU A 122 21.97 -10.55 14.42
CA GLU A 122 23.38 -10.27 14.06
C GLU A 122 23.76 -8.82 14.39
N CYS A 123 22.90 -8.11 15.12
CA CYS A 123 23.09 -6.70 15.43
C CYS A 123 24.00 -6.51 16.65
N SER A 124 25.07 -5.73 16.48
CA SER A 124 25.97 -5.33 17.56
C SER A 124 25.52 -4.06 18.31
N SER A 125 24.42 -3.42 17.91
CA SER A 125 23.90 -2.23 18.59
C SER A 125 23.50 -2.56 20.03
N GLU A 126 23.89 -1.73 20.99
CA GLU A 126 23.46 -1.84 22.39
C GLU A 126 22.05 -1.26 22.61
N VAL A 127 21.63 -0.36 21.72
CA VAL A 127 20.38 0.41 21.84
C VAL A 127 19.37 -0.08 20.81
N ASP A 128 18.12 -0.22 21.27
CA ASP A 128 16.95 -0.39 20.41
C ASP A 128 16.45 0.97 19.92
N VAL A 129 16.26 1.07 18.60
CA VAL A 129 15.72 2.25 17.90
C VAL A 129 14.35 1.89 17.36
N CYS A 130 13.36 2.71 17.73
CA CYS A 130 11.98 2.54 17.32
C CYS A 130 11.82 2.79 15.82
N GLY A 131 11.27 1.82 15.09
CA GLY A 131 11.03 1.95 13.64
C GLY A 131 9.90 2.92 13.26
N GLN A 132 9.19 3.48 14.24
CA GLN A 132 8.06 4.40 14.04
C GLN A 132 8.45 5.87 14.30
N CYS A 133 9.23 6.14 15.35
CA CYS A 133 9.56 7.50 15.78
C CYS A 133 11.07 7.76 15.95
N ASP A 134 11.92 6.82 15.57
CA ASP A 134 13.39 6.92 15.55
C ASP A 134 14.04 7.25 16.91
N ARG A 135 13.32 7.01 18.02
CA ARG A 135 13.81 7.20 19.39
C ARG A 135 14.38 5.91 19.99
N ASN A 136 15.20 6.06 21.02
CA ASN A 136 15.89 4.98 21.73
C ASN A 136 14.94 4.17 22.64
N HIS A 137 14.07 3.37 22.03
CA HIS A 137 13.27 2.36 22.71
C HIS A 137 12.81 1.28 21.72
N PRO A 138 12.41 0.09 22.19
CA PRO A 138 11.78 -0.92 21.35
C PRO A 138 10.50 -0.40 20.70
N THR A 139 10.24 -0.75 19.44
CA THR A 139 9.01 -0.33 18.72
C THR A 139 7.73 -0.75 19.44
N GLN A 140 7.77 -1.84 20.22
CA GLN A 140 6.62 -2.33 21.00
C GLN A 140 6.21 -1.40 22.15
N THR A 141 7.11 -0.54 22.63
CA THR A 141 6.85 0.40 23.74
C THR A 141 6.62 1.83 23.24
N CYS A 142 6.31 1.99 21.95
CA CYS A 142 6.08 3.28 21.30
C CYS A 142 4.68 3.84 21.54
#